data_AF-A0A1F9A5W2-F1
#
_entry.id   AF-A0A1F9A5W2-F1
#
_cell.length_a   1.000
_cell.length_b   1.000
_cell.length_c   1.000
_cell.angle_alpha   90.00
_cell.angle_beta   90.00
_cell.angle_gamma   90.00
#
_symmetry.space_group_name_H-M   'P 1'
#
loop_
_entity.id
_entity.type
_entity.pdbx_description
1 polymer ?
#
loop_
_entity_poly.entity_id
_entity_poly.type
_entity_poly.pdbx_seq_one_letter_code
_entity_poly.pdbx_strand_id
1 'polypeptide(L)'
;MEQGSAIRRGELIHGARFARWLKEESGEDIFRCYQCLKCSTGCPMAEAMDILPSQVIRMAQLGRGEELLRSETIWVCVSCYTCSIRCPNDIHIAHVIDALRELALKQGIPPKRERVVLFHQLFLASIREYGRVYEAKLLAKYEAKSGELMKNIPLGL
;
A
#
# COMPACT_ATOMS: atom_id res chain seq x y z
N MET A 1 -24.22 -3.25 -12.13
CA MET A 1 -24.04 -4.48 -11.33
C MET A 1 -22.69 -4.33 -10.64
N GLU A 2 -22.53 -4.19 -9.33
CA GLU A 2 -23.42 -4.10 -8.17
C GLU A 2 -22.87 -3.00 -7.24
N GLN A 3 -23.72 -2.54 -6.34
CA GLN A 3 -23.55 -1.36 -5.51
C GLN A 3 -22.42 -1.57 -4.49
N GLY A 4 -21.27 -0.94 -4.72
CA GLY A 4 -20.22 -0.81 -3.71
C GLY A 4 -20.75 0.00 -2.53
N SER A 5 -20.88 -0.67 -1.38
CA SER A 5 -21.22 -0.11 -0.08
C SER A 5 -20.64 1.31 0.07
N ALA A 6 -21.50 2.33 0.13
CA ALA A 6 -21.11 3.69 0.46
C ALA A 6 -20.73 3.73 1.95
N ILE A 7 -19.47 3.43 2.23
CA ILE A 7 -18.87 3.32 3.56
C ILE A 7 -18.89 4.68 4.27
N ARG A 8 -19.51 4.77 5.45
CA ARG A 8 -19.45 5.96 6.31
C ARG A 8 -18.02 6.16 6.84
N ARG A 9 -17.50 7.38 6.72
CA ARG A 9 -16.13 7.89 7.01
C ARG A 9 -15.45 7.56 8.36
N GLY A 10 -15.96 6.64 9.18
CA GLY A 10 -15.36 6.33 10.49
C GLY A 10 -15.72 4.98 11.14
N GLU A 11 -16.72 4.23 10.65
CA GLU A 11 -17.19 3.00 11.34
C GLU A 11 -16.45 1.72 10.93
N LEU A 12 -15.62 1.77 9.89
CA LEU A 12 -15.08 0.59 9.20
C LEU A 12 -13.64 0.22 9.57
N ILE A 13 -13.06 0.89 10.56
CA ILE A 13 -11.62 0.83 10.82
C ILE A 13 -11.25 0.06 12.10
N HIS A 14 -12.25 -0.53 12.78
CA HIS A 14 -12.06 -1.21 14.07
C HIS A 14 -12.74 -2.59 14.10
N GLY A 15 -12.06 -3.53 14.74
CA GLY A 15 -12.60 -4.84 15.11
C GLY A 15 -12.88 -5.78 13.92
N ALA A 16 -13.82 -6.72 14.11
CA ALA A 16 -14.07 -7.80 13.16
C ALA A 16 -14.56 -7.35 11.78
N ARG A 17 -15.20 -6.17 11.67
CA ARG A 17 -15.64 -5.62 10.37
C ARG A 17 -14.47 -5.29 9.47
N PHE A 18 -13.38 -4.77 10.03
CA PHE A 18 -12.19 -4.41 9.27
C PHE A 18 -11.55 -5.64 8.59
N ALA A 19 -11.38 -6.74 9.35
CA ALA A 19 -10.79 -7.96 8.81
C ALA A 19 -11.65 -8.59 7.70
N ARG A 20 -12.98 -8.49 7.80
CA ARG A 20 -13.91 -8.95 6.76
C ARG A 20 -13.78 -8.11 5.48
N TRP A 21 -13.85 -6.78 5.63
CA TRP A 21 -13.65 -5.86 4.52
C TRP A 21 -12.31 -6.09 3.82
N LEU A 22 -11.23 -6.26 4.59
CA LEU A 22 -9.90 -6.47 4.03
C LEU A 22 -9.82 -7.78 3.24
N LYS A 23 -10.47 -8.85 3.72
CA LYS A 23 -10.58 -10.11 2.97
C LYS A 23 -11.34 -9.94 1.66
N GLU A 24 -12.44 -9.18 1.66
CA GLU A 24 -13.25 -8.90 0.46
C GLU A 24 -12.47 -8.08 -0.58
N GLU A 25 -11.78 -7.01 -0.16
CA GLU A 25 -11.05 -6.13 -1.09
C GLU A 25 -9.71 -6.70 -1.56
N SER A 26 -8.96 -7.40 -0.69
CA SER A 26 -7.66 -7.97 -1.07
C SER A 26 -7.77 -9.35 -1.71
N GLY A 27 -8.90 -10.05 -1.52
CA GLY A 27 -9.06 -11.46 -1.89
C GLY A 27 -8.34 -12.44 -0.96
N GLU A 28 -7.70 -11.96 0.11
CA GLU A 28 -6.81 -12.76 0.94
C GLU A 28 -7.41 -13.12 2.30
N ASP A 29 -7.35 -14.42 2.66
CA ASP A 29 -7.69 -14.86 4.01
C ASP A 29 -6.50 -14.74 4.96
N ILE A 30 -6.40 -13.58 5.61
CA ILE A 30 -5.33 -13.27 6.57
C ILE A 30 -5.34 -14.19 7.81
N PHE A 31 -6.44 -14.87 8.13
CA PHE A 31 -6.52 -15.77 9.30
C PHE A 31 -5.80 -17.10 9.09
N ARG A 32 -5.42 -17.44 7.85
CA ARG A 32 -4.53 -18.57 7.55
C ARG A 32 -3.10 -18.35 8.07
N CYS A 33 -2.73 -17.11 8.40
CA CYS A 33 -1.38 -16.79 8.84
C CYS A 33 -1.11 -17.28 10.28
N TYR A 34 -0.16 -18.20 10.42
CA TYR A 34 0.37 -18.67 11.71
C TYR A 34 1.62 -17.93 12.19
N GLN A 35 1.94 -16.76 11.60
CA GLN A 35 3.04 -15.88 12.02
C GLN A 35 4.46 -16.50 11.92
N CYS A 36 4.78 -17.18 10.81
CA CYS A 36 6.12 -17.71 10.54
C CYS A 36 7.24 -16.67 10.31
N LEU A 37 6.89 -15.38 10.17
CA LEU A 37 7.80 -14.24 9.94
C LEU A 37 8.60 -14.24 8.62
N LYS A 38 8.47 -15.24 7.75
CA LYS A 38 9.21 -15.34 6.47
C LYS A 38 9.02 -14.12 5.55
N CYS A 39 7.83 -13.50 5.58
CA CYS A 39 7.54 -12.27 4.85
C CYS A 39 8.35 -11.06 5.34
N SER A 40 8.60 -10.99 6.65
CA SER A 40 9.37 -9.91 7.27
C SER A 40 10.87 -10.09 7.05
N THR A 41 11.39 -11.31 7.27
CA THR A 41 12.81 -11.62 7.04
C THR A 41 13.20 -11.49 5.56
N GLY A 42 12.27 -11.75 4.64
CA GLY A 42 12.51 -11.62 3.20
C GLY A 42 12.27 -10.23 2.63
N CYS A 43 11.84 -9.25 3.41
CA CYS A 43 11.46 -7.94 2.90
C CYS A 43 12.71 -7.09 2.64
N PRO A 44 12.98 -6.63 1.40
CA PRO A 44 14.11 -5.76 1.11
C PRO A 44 13.94 -4.35 1.70
N MET A 45 12.71 -3.95 2.01
CA MET A 45 12.38 -2.64 2.55
C MET A 45 12.22 -2.63 4.08
N ALA A 46 12.58 -3.73 4.76
CA ALA A 46 12.33 -3.90 6.19
C ALA A 46 12.88 -2.75 7.05
N GLU A 47 14.07 -2.23 6.73
CA GLU A 47 14.72 -1.14 7.48
C GLU A 47 13.99 0.20 7.34
N ALA A 48 13.25 0.41 6.25
CA ALA A 48 12.50 1.63 5.99
C ALA A 48 11.04 1.55 6.47
N MET A 49 10.60 0.39 6.99
CA MET A 49 9.25 0.15 7.46
C MET A 49 9.12 0.42 8.96
N ASP A 50 8.02 1.06 9.37
CA ASP A 50 7.68 1.24 10.80
C ASP A 50 7.04 -0.01 11.41
N ILE A 51 6.40 -0.85 10.60
CA ILE A 51 5.87 -2.17 10.98
C ILE A 51 6.19 -3.18 9.88
N LEU A 52 6.67 -4.36 10.25
CA LEU A 52 7.06 -5.37 9.27
C LEU A 52 5.83 -6.07 8.66
N PRO A 53 5.95 -6.68 7.47
CA PRO A 53 4.84 -7.36 6.80
C PRO A 53 4.09 -8.40 7.66
N SER A 54 4.78 -9.16 8.52
CA SER A 54 4.12 -10.09 9.45
C SER A 54 3.28 -9.37 10.49
N GLN A 55 3.74 -8.21 10.97
CA GLN A 55 3.04 -7.36 11.92
C GLN A 55 1.83 -6.72 11.27
N VAL A 56 1.91 -6.31 10.00
CA VAL A 56 0.75 -5.83 9.23
C VAL A 56 -0.38 -6.87 9.24
N ILE A 57 -0.07 -8.12 8.89
CA ILE A 57 -1.05 -9.22 8.91
C ILE A 57 -1.59 -9.44 10.32
N ARG A 58 -0.74 -9.43 11.35
CA ARG A 58 -1.18 -9.62 12.73
C ARG A 58 -2.10 -8.49 13.21
N MET A 59 -1.77 -7.25 12.91
CA MET A 59 -2.60 -6.09 13.26
C MET A 59 -3.95 -6.12 12.53
N ALA A 60 -3.96 -6.59 11.27
CA ALA A 60 -5.18 -6.77 10.51
C ALA A 60 -6.08 -7.85 11.11
N GLN A 61 -5.52 -8.99 11.53
CA GLN A 61 -6.25 -10.05 12.25
C GLN A 61 -6.88 -9.51 13.56
N LEU A 62 -6.18 -8.59 14.24
CA LEU A 62 -6.65 -7.95 15.47
C LEU A 62 -7.63 -6.79 15.22
N GLY A 63 -7.95 -6.47 13.96
CA GLY A 63 -8.86 -5.38 13.62
C GLY A 63 -8.32 -3.98 13.93
N ARG A 64 -6.98 -3.80 13.96
CA ARG A 64 -6.30 -2.51 14.23
C ARG A 64 -6.14 -1.69 12.95
N GLY A 65 -7.25 -1.47 12.24
CA GLY A 65 -7.24 -0.81 10.93
C GLY A 65 -6.73 0.63 11.00
N GLU A 66 -7.15 1.40 12.00
CA GLU A 66 -6.73 2.81 12.11
C GLU A 66 -5.21 2.98 12.15
N GLU A 67 -4.54 2.12 12.92
CA GLU A 67 -3.09 2.13 13.05
C GLU A 67 -2.41 1.70 11.75
N LEU A 68 -2.96 0.70 11.06
CA LEU A 68 -2.48 0.26 9.76
C LEU A 68 -2.58 1.36 8.70
N LEU A 69 -3.70 2.09 8.65
CA LEU A 69 -3.91 3.14 7.65
C LEU A 69 -3.00 4.36 7.88
N ARG A 70 -2.49 4.55 9.11
CA ARG A 70 -1.56 5.63 9.46
C ARG A 70 -0.08 5.21 9.40
N SER A 71 0.21 3.96 9.10
CA SER A 71 1.57 3.43 9.04
C SER A 71 2.34 3.93 7.81
N GLU A 72 3.67 4.12 7.94
CA GLU A 72 4.54 4.39 6.79
C GLU A 72 4.70 3.17 5.88
N THR A 73 4.63 1.97 6.47
CA THR A 73 4.85 0.69 5.79
C THR A 73 3.98 0.51 4.57
N ILE A 74 2.70 0.92 4.63
CA ILE A 74 1.82 0.78 3.47
C ILE A 74 2.34 1.60 2.28
N TRP A 75 3.04 2.71 2.52
CA TRP A 75 3.62 3.56 1.47
C TRP A 75 5.04 3.18 1.06
N VAL A 76 5.82 2.61 1.98
CA VAL A 76 7.20 2.17 1.73
C VAL A 76 7.25 0.82 0.99
N CYS A 77 6.20 0.01 1.11
CA CYS A 77 6.10 -1.25 0.37
C CYS A 77 6.12 -1.01 -1.14
N VAL A 78 7.14 -1.57 -1.80
CA VAL A 78 7.35 -1.47 -3.26
C VAL A 78 6.62 -2.55 -4.07
N SER A 79 5.72 -3.30 -3.44
CA SER A 79 4.97 -4.42 -4.06
C SER A 79 5.85 -5.36 -4.90
N CYS A 80 7.02 -5.76 -4.38
CA CYS A 80 7.94 -6.70 -5.07
C CYS A 80 7.50 -8.17 -5.03
N TYR A 81 6.39 -8.48 -4.34
CA TYR A 81 5.81 -9.83 -4.19
C TYR A 81 6.66 -10.90 -3.49
N THR A 82 7.89 -10.60 -3.04
CA THR A 82 8.74 -11.56 -2.30
C THR A 82 8.02 -12.19 -1.11
N CYS A 83 7.28 -11.40 -0.34
CA CYS A 83 6.50 -11.87 0.80
C CYS A 83 5.37 -12.81 0.39
N SER A 84 4.66 -12.50 -0.71
CA SER A 84 3.57 -13.29 -1.26
C SER A 84 4.06 -14.65 -1.75
N ILE A 85 5.08 -14.68 -2.61
CA ILE A 85 5.62 -15.92 -3.21
C ILE A 85 6.23 -16.85 -2.16
N ARG A 86 6.79 -16.28 -1.09
CA ARG A 86 7.43 -17.07 -0.03
C ARG A 86 6.45 -17.53 1.05
N CYS A 87 5.20 -17.08 1.04
CA CYS A 87 4.23 -17.43 2.08
C CYS A 87 3.84 -18.91 1.98
N PRO A 88 4.05 -19.73 3.04
CA PRO A 88 3.63 -21.13 3.04
C PRO A 88 2.12 -21.31 3.12
N ASN A 89 1.38 -20.27 3.52
CA ASN A 89 -0.08 -20.27 3.59
C ASN A 89 -0.72 -19.61 2.38
N ASP A 90 0.03 -19.32 1.32
CA ASP A 90 -0.51 -18.74 0.09
C ASP A 90 -1.36 -17.48 0.35
N ILE A 91 -0.76 -16.54 1.08
CA ILE A 91 -1.35 -15.23 1.38
C ILE A 91 -0.56 -14.21 0.57
N HIS A 92 -1.22 -13.51 -0.34
CA HIS A 92 -0.60 -12.43 -1.10
C HIS A 92 -0.55 -11.14 -0.29
N ILE A 93 0.43 -11.04 0.62
CA ILE A 93 0.60 -9.87 1.50
C ILE A 93 0.73 -8.55 0.72
N ALA A 94 1.25 -8.57 -0.51
CA ALA A 94 1.27 -7.40 -1.38
C ALA A 94 -0.16 -6.87 -1.67
N HIS A 95 -1.12 -7.74 -2.00
CA HIS A 95 -2.53 -7.34 -2.22
C HIS A 95 -3.17 -6.77 -0.96
N VAL A 96 -2.84 -7.35 0.21
CA VAL A 96 -3.29 -6.82 1.50
C VAL A 96 -2.81 -5.39 1.69
N ILE A 97 -1.52 -5.11 1.43
CA ILE A 97 -0.96 -3.76 1.56
C ILE A 97 -1.56 -2.81 0.52
N ASP A 98 -1.76 -3.26 -0.71
CA ASP A 98 -2.40 -2.46 -1.77
C ASP A 98 -3.82 -2.02 -1.36
N ALA A 99 -4.64 -2.95 -0.85
CA ALA A 99 -5.98 -2.64 -0.34
C ALA A 99 -5.96 -1.61 0.81
N LEU A 100 -4.97 -1.70 1.71
CA LEU A 100 -4.79 -0.71 2.78
C LEU A 100 -4.45 0.69 2.24
N ARG A 101 -3.58 0.79 1.21
CA ARG A 101 -3.29 2.08 0.56
C ARG A 101 -4.54 2.68 -0.07
N GLU A 102 -5.33 1.89 -0.78
CA GLU A 102 -6.57 2.37 -1.38
C GLU A 102 -7.55 2.89 -0.34
N LEU A 103 -7.72 2.17 0.76
CA LEU A 103 -8.59 2.60 1.85
C LEU A 103 -8.07 3.89 2.50
N ALA A 104 -6.77 4.02 2.74
CA ALA A 104 -6.19 5.24 3.30
C ALA A 104 -6.49 6.46 2.42
N LEU A 105 -6.38 6.33 1.10
CA LEU A 105 -6.74 7.38 0.14
C LEU A 105 -8.25 7.68 0.15
N LYS A 106 -9.11 6.64 0.11
CA LYS A 106 -10.57 6.78 0.14
C LYS A 106 -11.05 7.49 1.42
N GLN A 107 -10.39 7.25 2.55
CA GLN A 107 -10.70 7.88 3.84
C GLN A 107 -10.06 9.27 3.99
N GLY A 108 -9.24 9.73 3.05
CA GLY A 108 -8.54 11.01 3.15
C GLY A 108 -7.53 11.06 4.29
N ILE A 109 -6.97 9.92 4.70
CA ILE A 109 -5.93 9.86 5.72
C ILE A 109 -4.63 10.38 5.08
N PRO A 110 -4.02 11.44 5.63
CA PRO A 110 -2.83 12.03 5.03
C PRO A 110 -1.68 11.02 5.10
N PRO A 111 -0.98 10.76 3.98
CA PRO A 111 0.15 9.86 3.97
C PRO A 111 1.34 10.48 4.70
N LYS A 112 2.05 9.70 5.51
CA LYS A 112 3.32 10.15 6.13
C LYS A 112 4.43 10.43 5.10
N ARG A 113 4.29 9.91 3.88
CA ARG A 113 5.22 10.08 2.75
C ARG A 113 4.52 10.71 1.56
N GLU A 114 4.15 11.99 1.67
CA GLU A 114 3.39 12.72 0.63
C GLU A 114 4.02 12.63 -0.77
N ARG A 115 5.35 12.71 -0.86
CA ARG A 115 6.07 12.63 -2.14
C ARG A 115 5.92 11.27 -2.82
N VAL A 116 5.91 10.19 -2.04
CA VAL A 116 5.70 8.83 -2.58
C VAL A 116 4.31 8.71 -3.18
N VAL A 117 3.30 9.25 -2.49
CA VAL A 117 1.92 9.28 -2.99
C VAL A 117 1.79 10.15 -4.25
N LEU A 118 2.42 11.32 -4.26
CA LEU A 118 2.47 12.18 -5.44
C LEU A 118 3.06 11.45 -6.65
N PHE A 119 4.24 10.83 -6.49
CA PHE A 119 4.87 10.05 -7.56
C PHE A 119 3.95 8.94 -8.05
N HIS A 120 3.37 8.16 -7.14
CA HIS A 120 2.45 7.07 -7.47
C HIS A 120 1.22 7.56 -8.27
N GLN A 121 0.62 8.67 -7.85
CA GLN A 121 -0.53 9.27 -8.56
C GLN A 121 -0.15 9.76 -9.96
N LEU A 122 1.02 10.39 -10.12
CA LEU A 122 1.50 10.85 -11.41
C LEU A 122 1.87 9.68 -12.34
N PHE A 123 2.48 8.63 -11.79
CA PHE A 123 2.80 7.40 -12.51
C PHE A 123 1.52 6.74 -13.05
N LEU A 124 0.51 6.54 -12.19
CA LEU A 124 -0.78 5.98 -12.61
C LEU A 124 -1.50 6.88 -13.63
N ALA A 125 -1.41 8.21 -13.47
CA ALA A 125 -1.95 9.14 -14.44
C ALA A 125 -1.25 9.02 -15.81
N SER A 126 0.07 8.82 -15.85
CA SER A 126 0.79 8.57 -17.11
C SER A 126 0.27 7.33 -17.81
N ILE A 127 0.09 6.22 -17.08
CA ILE A 127 -0.43 4.97 -17.66
C ILE A 127 -1.85 5.15 -18.17
N ARG A 128 -2.73 5.82 -17.41
CA ARG A 128 -4.12 6.09 -17.84
C ARG A 128 -4.19 6.99 -19.07
N GLU A 129 -3.30 7.97 -19.18
CA GLU A 129 -3.27 8.93 -20.29
C GLU A 129 -2.63 8.32 -21.56
N TYR A 130 -1.61 7.47 -21.42
CA TYR A 130 -0.75 7.05 -22.54
C TYR A 130 -0.68 5.54 -22.78
N GLY A 131 -1.26 4.72 -21.91
CA GLY A 131 -1.09 3.25 -21.92
C GLY A 131 0.31 2.78 -21.52
N ARG A 132 1.23 3.70 -21.22
CA ARG A 132 2.61 3.43 -20.79
C ARG A 132 3.15 4.55 -19.91
N VAL A 133 4.29 4.31 -19.28
CA VAL A 133 5.01 5.34 -18.53
C VAL A 133 5.76 6.23 -19.54
N TYR A 134 5.46 7.53 -19.53
CA TYR A 134 6.25 8.51 -20.26
C TYR A 134 7.16 9.23 -19.27
N GLU A 135 8.36 8.69 -19.08
CA GLU A 135 9.28 9.04 -17.99
C GLU A 135 9.63 10.53 -17.95
N ALA A 136 10.00 11.12 -19.10
CA ALA A 136 10.31 12.56 -19.16
C ALA A 136 9.13 13.45 -18.69
N LYS A 137 7.90 13.14 -19.11
CA LYS A 137 6.71 13.89 -18.69
C LYS A 137 6.36 13.62 -17.22
N LEU A 138 6.52 12.38 -16.76
CA LEU A 138 6.31 12.01 -15.37
C LEU A 138 7.27 12.77 -14.46
N LEU A 139 8.57 12.76 -14.76
CA LEU A 139 9.61 13.46 -14.02
C LEU A 139 9.35 14.96 -14.04
N ALA A 140 9.09 15.57 -15.19
CA ALA A 140 8.78 17.00 -15.27
C ALA A 140 7.56 17.40 -14.40
N LYS A 141 6.49 16.60 -14.43
CA LYS A 141 5.31 16.80 -13.58
C LYS A 141 5.62 16.60 -12.09
N TYR A 142 6.45 15.62 -11.75
CA TYR A 142 6.84 15.33 -10.38
C TYR A 142 7.67 16.48 -9.81
N GLU A 143 8.73 16.87 -10.49
CA GLU A 143 9.61 18.00 -10.16
C GLU A 143 8.82 19.29 -9.93
N ALA A 144 7.89 19.61 -10.83
CA ALA A 144 7.04 20.80 -10.73
C ALA A 144 6.09 20.77 -9.52
N LYS A 145 5.63 19.59 -9.10
CA LYS A 145 4.69 19.43 -7.97
C LYS A 145 5.38 19.16 -6.63
N SER A 146 6.57 18.56 -6.64
CA SER A 146 7.35 18.24 -5.45
C SER A 146 8.26 19.39 -5.02
N GLY A 147 8.55 20.33 -5.92
CA GLY A 147 9.45 21.45 -5.68
C GLY A 147 10.94 21.08 -5.72
N GLU A 148 11.30 19.90 -6.26
CA GLU A 148 12.66 19.36 -6.22
C GLU A 148 13.50 19.62 -7.47
N LEU A 149 13.36 20.80 -8.07
CA LEU A 149 13.90 21.13 -9.40
C LEU A 149 15.29 20.55 -9.68
N MET A 150 15.36 19.68 -10.69
CA MET A 150 16.55 19.05 -11.26
C MET A 150 17.32 18.10 -10.31
N LYS A 151 16.80 17.78 -9.12
CA LYS A 151 17.48 16.86 -8.19
C LYS A 151 17.55 15.42 -8.70
N ASN A 152 16.60 15.01 -9.55
CA ASN A 152 16.53 13.63 -10.06
C ASN A 152 17.24 13.43 -11.41
N ILE A 153 17.83 14.48 -12.01
CA ILE A 153 18.65 14.36 -13.25
C ILE A 153 19.80 13.35 -13.13
N PRO A 154 20.52 13.24 -12.00
CA PRO A 154 21.61 12.27 -11.85
C PRO A 154 21.13 10.80 -11.86
N LEU A 155 19.83 10.54 -11.67
CA LEU A 155 19.26 9.18 -11.63
C LEU A 155 18.95 8.63 -13.04
N GLY A 156 19.22 9.40 -14.10
CA GLY A 156 19.02 9.00 -15.49
C GLY A 156 17.72 9.55 -16.09
N LEU A 157 17.77 9.78 -17.41
CA LEU A 157 16.65 10.05 -18.32
C LEU A 157 16.48 8.88 -19.29
#